data_AF-A0A7Y5F864-F1
#
_entry.id   AF-A0A7Y5F864-F1
#
_cell.length_a   1.000
_cell.length_b   1.000
_cell.length_c   1.000
_cell.angle_alpha   90.00
_cell.angle_beta   90.00
_cell.angle_gamma   90.00
#
_symmetry.space_group_name_H-M   'P 1'
#
loop_
_entity.id
_entity.type
_entity.pdbx_description
1 polymer ?
#
loop_
_entity_poly.entity_id
_entity_poly.type
_entity_poly.pdbx_seq_one_letter_code
_entity_poly.pdbx_strand_id
1 'polypeptide(L)' 'MDPLDPEIEKLFAAKERRRKQLAALPYPEKVRIVVQMQKMIAPILKARGIDVHVWDIGDSKPPQS' A
#
# COMPACT_ATOMS: atom_id res chain seq x y z
N MET A 1 20.68 24.26 0.84
CA MET A 1 19.38 23.63 1.15
C MET A 1 18.91 24.25 2.44
N ASP A 2 17.76 24.91 2.43
CA ASP A 2 17.15 25.36 3.69
C ASP A 2 16.84 24.15 4.56
N PRO A 3 17.08 24.22 5.88
CA PRO A 3 16.70 23.15 6.78
C PRO A 3 15.18 22.95 6.70
N LEU A 4 14.77 21.72 6.39
CA LEU A 4 13.36 21.32 6.42
C LEU A 4 12.84 21.44 7.86
N ASP A 5 11.57 21.83 7.98
CA ASP A 5 10.87 21.82 9.27
C ASP A 5 11.01 20.42 9.93
N PRO A 6 11.43 20.34 11.21
CA PRO A 6 11.58 19.07 11.93
C PRO A 6 10.34 18.16 11.91
N GLU A 7 9.14 18.73 11.83
CA GLU A 7 7.90 17.96 11.73
C GLU A 7 7.79 17.25 10.37
N ILE A 8 8.16 17.95 9.30
CA ILE A 8 8.17 17.41 7.94
C ILE A 8 9.25 16.33 7.81
N GLU A 9 10.43 16.55 8.39
CA GLU A 9 11.51 15.56 8.42
C GLU A 9 11.08 14.27 9.14
N LYS A 10 10.40 14.41 10.29
CA LYS A 10 9.83 13.28 11.02
C LYS A 10 8.80 12.50 10.18
N LEU A 11 7.96 13.21 9.42
CA LEU A 11 6.99 12.59 8.51
C LEU A 11 7.69 11.81 7.39
N PHE A 12 8.74 12.38 6.79
CA PHE A 12 9.53 11.68 5.76
C PHE A 12 10.23 10.45 6.32
N ALA A 13 10.83 10.54 7.51
CA ALA A 13 11.46 9.41 8.18
C ALA A 13 10.46 8.28 8.48
N ALA A 14 9.23 8.62 8.91
CA ALA A 14 8.18 7.63 9.13
C ALA A 14 7.73 6.95 7.84
N LYS A 15 7.56 7.73 6.74
CA LYS A 15 7.25 7.20 5.41
C LYS A 15 8.35 6.27 4.90
N GLU A 16 9.61 6.64 5.08
CA GLU A 16 10.75 5.84 4.66
C GLU A 16 10.86 4.53 5.43
N ARG A 17 10.68 4.57 6.75
CA ARG A 17 10.63 3.35 7.58
C ARG A 17 9.54 2.40 7.10
N ARG A 18 8.34 2.92 6.82
CA ARG A 18 7.24 2.11 6.28
C ARG A 18 7.56 1.52 4.91
N ARG A 19 8.20 2.28 4.01
CA ARG A 19 8.64 1.77 2.69
C ARG A 19 9.61 0.58 2.85
N LYS A 20 10.60 0.70 3.73
CA LYS A 20 11.56 -0.38 4.02
C LYS A 20 10.85 -1.63 4.56
N GLN A 21 9.91 -1.46 5.49
CA GLN A 21 9.11 -2.57 6.03
C GLN A 21 8.28 -3.27 4.94
N LEU A 22 7.59 -2.50 4.09
CA LEU A 22 6.81 -3.06 2.97
C LEU A 22 7.70 -3.76 1.94
N ALA A 23 8.89 -3.21 1.66
CA ALA A 23 9.84 -3.82 0.74
C ALA A 23 10.38 -5.15 1.26
N ALA A 24 10.51 -5.32 2.57
CA ALA A 24 10.98 -6.55 3.22
C ALA A 24 9.94 -7.68 3.25
N LEU A 25 8.66 -7.40 2.97
CA LEU A 25 7.62 -8.43 3.00
C LEU A 25 7.84 -9.51 1.90
N PRO A 26 7.32 -10.73 2.10
CA PRO A 26 7.22 -11.71 1.04
C PRO A 26 6.37 -11.20 -0.13
N TYR A 27 6.68 -11.64 -1.35
CA TYR A 27 5.93 -11.24 -2.56
C TYR A 27 4.41 -11.42 -2.42
N PRO A 28 3.87 -12.56 -1.91
CA PRO A 28 2.43 -12.73 -1.72
C PRO A 28 1.79 -11.66 -0.83
N GLU A 29 2.48 -11.26 0.24
CA GLU A 29 1.95 -10.22 1.14
C GLU A 29 1.93 -8.84 0.50
N LYS A 30 2.93 -8.50 -0.30
CA LYS A 30 2.92 -7.24 -1.07
C LYS A 30 1.71 -7.18 -2.00
N VAL A 31 1.42 -8.28 -2.70
CA VAL A 31 0.28 -8.37 -3.61
C VAL A 31 -1.04 -8.22 -2.84
N ARG A 32 -1.21 -8.88 -1.68
CA ARG A 32 -2.41 -8.71 -0.83
C ARG A 32 -2.61 -7.27 -0.39
N ILE A 33 -1.53 -6.57 -0.01
CA ILE A 33 -1.60 -5.15 0.36
C ILE A 33 -2.06 -4.30 -0.83
N VAL A 34 -1.53 -4.55 -2.04
CA VAL A 34 -1.97 -3.84 -3.25
C VAL A 34 -3.44 -4.08 -3.53
N VAL A 35 -3.92 -5.33 -3.42
CA VAL A 35 -5.34 -5.66 -3.59
C VAL A 35 -6.21 -4.93 -2.56
N GLN A 36 -5.77 -4.84 -1.30
CA GLN A 36 -6.49 -4.08 -0.29
C GLN A 36 -6.58 -2.58 -0.66
N MET A 37 -5.49 -2.00 -1.18
CA MET A 37 -5.49 -0.62 -1.66
C MET A 37 -6.44 -0.43 -2.86
N GLN A 38 -6.46 -1.39 -3.79
CA GLN A 38 -7.41 -1.39 -4.91
C GLN A 38 -8.87 -1.44 -4.41
N LYS A 39 -9.18 -2.29 -3.42
CA LYS A 39 -10.53 -2.36 -2.81
C LYS A 39 -10.97 -1.04 -2.21
N MET A 40 -10.06 -0.31 -1.55
CA MET A 40 -10.37 0.99 -0.95
C MET A 40 -10.63 2.07 -1.99
N ILE A 41 -9.88 2.09 -3.10
CA ILE A 41 -9.99 3.16 -4.11
C ILE A 41 -11.04 2.86 -5.18
N ALA A 42 -11.37 1.59 -5.42
CA ALA A 42 -12.32 1.20 -6.45
C ALA A 42 -13.69 1.89 -6.35
N PRO A 43 -14.32 2.04 -5.16
CA PRO A 43 -15.58 2.78 -5.04
C PRO A 43 -15.47 4.25 -5.47
N ILE A 44 -14.36 4.92 -5.15
CA ILE A 44 -14.11 6.32 -5.52
C ILE A 44 -13.97 6.46 -7.03
N LEU A 45 -13.24 5.55 -7.67
CA LEU A 45 -13.03 5.55 -9.12
C LEU A 45 -14.33 5.22 -9.86
N LYS A 46 -15.10 4.23 -9.38
CA LYS A 46 -16.42 3.90 -9.94
C LYS A 46 -17.40 5.08 -9.86
N ALA A 47 -17.41 5.80 -8.73
CA ALA A 47 -18.24 7.00 -8.58
C ALA A 47 -17.88 8.11 -9.58
N ARG A 48 -16.64 8.10 -10.10
CA ARG A 48 -16.16 9.02 -11.14
C ARG A 48 -16.41 8.51 -12.56
N GLY A 49 -17.13 7.40 -12.72
CA GLY A 49 -17.38 6.77 -14.02
C GLY A 49 -16.17 6.05 -14.62
N ILE A 50 -15.10 5.84 -13.85
CA ILE A 50 -13.94 5.08 -14.29
C ILE A 50 -14.22 3.60 -14.04
N ASP A 51 -14.20 2.81 -15.11
CA ASP A 51 -14.27 1.36 -14.99
C ASP A 51 -12.98 0.83 -14.35
N VAL A 52 -13.11 0.12 -13.24
CA VAL A 52 -12.00 -0.38 -12.45
C VAL A 52 -12.35 -1.76 -11.89
N HIS A 53 -11.41 -2.68 -12.06
CA HIS A 53 -11.49 -4.04 -11.54
C HIS A 53 -10.44 -4.26 -10.45
N VAL A 54 -10.89 -4.72 -9.29
CA VAL A 54 -10.00 -5.15 -8.20
C VAL A 54 -9.50 -6.54 -8.55
N TRP A 55 -8.19 -6.81 -8.40
CA TRP A 55 -7.66 -8.14 -8.67
C TRP A 55 -8.22 -9.18 -7.70
N ASP A 56 -8.66 -10.30 -8.25
CA ASP A 56 -8.94 -11.52 -7.48
C ASP A 56 -7.66 -12.37 -7.44
N ILE A 57 -7.15 -12.61 -6.24
CA ILE A 57 -5.91 -13.35 -6.02
C ILE A 57 -6.13 -14.70 -5.33
N GLY A 58 -7.39 -15.10 -5.12
CA GLY A 58 -7.77 -16.31 -4.37
C GLY A 58 -7.31 -16.26 -2.90
N ASP A 59 -7.98 -17.01 -2.03
CA ASP A 59 -7.52 -17.22 -0.65
C ASP A 59 -6.37 -18.23 -0.61
N SER A 60 -5.20 -17.84 -1.12
CA SER A 60 -3.97 -18.53 -0.74
C SER A 60 -3.69 -18.16 0.72
N LYS A 61 -4.18 -18.97 1.68
CA LYS A 61 -3.80 -18.82 3.09
C LYS A 61 -2.27 -18.80 3.19
N PRO A 62 -1.66 -17.89 3.95
CA PRO A 62 -0.22 -17.95 4.19
C PRO A 62 0.12 -19.30 4.85
N PRO A 63 1.22 -19.96 4.47
CA PRO A 63 1.70 -21.12 5.22
C PRO A 63 1.95 -20.68 6.67
N GLN A 64 1.25 -21.31 7.62
CA GLN A 64 1.58 -21.19 9.04
C GLN A 64 2.97 -21.81 9.20
N SER A 65 3.95 -20.97 9.53
CA SER A 65 5.30 -21.39 9.94
C SER A 65 5.40 -21.36 11.45
#